data_AF-A0A3A8JY81-F1
#
_entry.id   AF-A0A3A8JY81-F1
#
_cell.length_a   1.000
_cell.length_b   1.000
_cell.length_c   1.000
_cell.angle_alpha   90.00
_cell.angle_beta   90.00
_cell.angle_gamma   90.00
#
_symmetry.space_group_name_H-M   'P 1'
#
loop_
_entity.id
_entity.type
_entity.pdbx_description
1 polymer ?
#
loop_
_entity_poly.entity_id
_entity_poly.type
_entity_poly.pdbx_seq_one_letter_code
_entity_poly.pdbx_strand_id
1 'polypeptide(L)'
;MKLEHWQVVFTQYRQAQSVLDGWLPQTAPGTAAGLLGREGLRRLHDELLEVVERLRAGLGAHARDEEVQDALRPFTYLVDERVLLRLADAEQPLWPLLQYRLFGEDGGGEAFYTLADQRLDEPGSPPLLFEMLHFCITAGFGGRYLGHTAKLREYQERLSARIVTPPPPPAPAASGESTGPLLYAFPARYYAASAASVLGLQGLLWWVTR
;
A
#
# COMPACT_ATOMS: atom_id res chain seq x y z
N MET A 1 3.28 -13.03 -0.29
CA MET A 1 1.96 -13.63 -0.02
C MET A 1 1.08 -13.77 -1.25
N LYS A 2 -0.06 -14.45 -1.13
CA LYS A 2 -1.12 -14.47 -2.15
C LYS A 2 -1.69 -13.05 -2.35
N LEU A 3 -2.02 -12.69 -3.59
CA LEU A 3 -2.62 -11.40 -3.94
C LEU A 3 -3.88 -11.07 -3.11
N GLU A 4 -4.61 -12.11 -2.69
CA GLU A 4 -5.86 -12.01 -1.93
C GLU A 4 -5.67 -11.30 -0.59
N HIS A 5 -4.58 -11.58 0.14
CA HIS A 5 -4.32 -10.91 1.43
C HIS A 5 -4.07 -9.41 1.25
N TRP A 6 -3.30 -9.04 0.22
CA TRP A 6 -3.04 -7.62 -0.08
C TRP A 6 -4.31 -6.88 -0.45
N GLN A 7 -5.19 -7.49 -1.23
CA GLN A 7 -6.48 -6.90 -1.55
C GLN A 7 -7.30 -6.63 -0.28
N VAL A 8 -7.37 -7.59 0.65
CA VAL A 8 -8.07 -7.39 1.94
C VAL A 8 -7.46 -6.22 2.71
N VAL A 9 -6.14 -6.19 2.89
CA VAL A 9 -5.44 -5.13 3.64
C VAL A 9 -5.68 -3.75 3.00
N PHE A 10 -5.49 -3.63 1.68
CA PHE A 10 -5.70 -2.35 0.99
C PHE A 10 -7.16 -1.89 1.04
N THR A 11 -8.12 -2.80 0.90
CA THR A 11 -9.55 -2.47 1.00
C THR A 11 -9.87 -1.94 2.39
N GLN A 12 -9.42 -2.61 3.45
CA GLN A 12 -9.71 -2.15 4.81
C GLN A 12 -8.95 -0.86 5.16
N TYR A 13 -7.70 -0.70 4.71
CA TYR A 13 -7.00 0.57 4.88
C TYR A 13 -7.71 1.74 4.18
N ARG A 14 -8.17 1.54 2.94
CA ARG A 14 -8.96 2.55 2.23
C ARG A 14 -10.27 2.87 2.95
N GLN A 15 -10.92 1.86 3.53
CA GLN A 15 -12.12 2.07 4.32
C GLN A 15 -11.81 2.87 5.60
N ALA A 16 -10.73 2.54 6.32
CA ALA A 16 -10.29 3.31 7.49
C ALA A 16 -10.03 4.78 7.12
N GLN A 17 -9.34 5.03 5.99
CA GLN A 17 -9.11 6.38 5.52
C GLN A 17 -10.41 7.09 5.12
N SER A 18 -11.36 6.41 4.48
CA SER A 18 -12.66 6.98 4.16
C SER A 18 -13.47 7.36 5.40
N VAL A 19 -13.43 6.54 6.45
CA VAL A 19 -14.05 6.86 7.75
C VAL A 19 -13.35 8.07 8.36
N LEU A 20 -12.01 8.06 8.42
CA LEU A 20 -11.23 9.18 8.94
C LEU A 20 -11.50 10.48 8.19
N ASP A 21 -11.53 10.46 6.86
CA ASP A 21 -11.76 11.66 6.05
C ASP A 21 -13.19 12.21 6.23
N GLY A 22 -14.18 11.35 6.54
CA GLY A 22 -15.55 11.75 6.82
C GLY A 22 -15.71 12.46 8.17
N TRP A 23 -14.99 12.03 9.20
CA TRP A 23 -15.04 12.61 10.56
C TRP A 23 -14.00 13.72 10.78
N LEU A 24 -12.79 13.51 10.27
CA LEU A 24 -11.59 14.32 10.46
C LEU A 24 -10.93 14.59 9.09
N PRO A 25 -11.55 15.46 8.26
CA PRO A 25 -11.01 15.80 6.95
C PRO A 25 -9.60 16.37 7.08
N GLN A 26 -8.73 16.07 6.11
CA GLN A 26 -7.38 16.61 6.09
C GLN A 26 -7.44 18.14 5.99
N THR A 27 -7.11 18.83 7.09
CA THR A 27 -7.01 20.28 7.12
C THR A 27 -5.60 20.71 6.71
N ALA A 28 -5.49 21.92 6.15
CA ALA A 28 -4.20 22.51 5.89
C ALA A 28 -3.42 22.68 7.22
N PRO A 29 -2.08 22.60 7.19
CA PRO A 29 -1.25 22.83 8.37
C PRO A 29 -1.64 24.15 9.04
N GLY A 30 -2.01 24.11 10.33
CA GLY A 30 -2.42 25.30 11.09
C GLY A 30 -3.92 25.58 11.13
N THR A 31 -4.76 24.76 10.48
CA THR A 31 -6.22 24.82 10.67
C THR A 31 -6.63 23.80 11.74
N ALA A 32 -7.21 24.29 12.84
CA ALA A 32 -7.72 23.41 13.89
C ALA A 32 -8.78 22.46 13.33
N ALA A 33 -8.60 21.16 13.54
CA ALA A 33 -9.68 20.20 13.33
C ALA A 33 -10.87 20.59 14.21
N GLY A 34 -12.09 20.46 13.69
CA GLY A 34 -13.30 20.67 14.49
C GLY A 34 -13.32 19.69 15.66
N LEU A 35 -13.73 20.16 16.84
CA LEU A 35 -13.91 19.30 18.01
C LEU A 35 -15.07 18.32 17.76
N LEU A 36 -14.82 17.03 17.91
CA LEU A 36 -15.84 15.98 17.73
C LEU A 36 -16.71 15.77 18.99
N GLY A 37 -16.16 16.10 20.15
CA GLY A 37 -16.73 15.77 21.46
C GLY A 37 -16.68 14.26 21.75
N ARG A 38 -16.94 13.89 23.01
CA ARG A 38 -16.85 12.49 23.47
C ARG A 38 -17.73 11.52 22.68
N GLU A 39 -18.95 11.93 22.32
CA GLU A 39 -19.86 11.07 21.55
C GLU A 39 -19.39 10.91 20.09
N GLY A 40 -18.82 11.96 19.48
CA GLY A 40 -18.23 11.86 18.15
C GLY A 40 -17.00 10.95 18.14
N LEU A 41 -16.10 11.09 19.12
CA LEU A 41 -14.94 10.21 19.30
C LEU A 41 -15.36 8.75 19.48
N ARG A 42 -16.42 8.48 20.26
CA ARG A 42 -16.95 7.13 20.46
C ARG A 42 -17.49 6.51 19.17
N ARG A 43 -18.24 7.28 18.37
CA ARG A 43 -18.77 6.80 17.08
C ARG A 43 -17.66 6.54 16.07
N LEU A 44 -16.71 7.47 15.95
CA LEU A 44 -15.52 7.28 15.11
C LEU A 44 -14.75 6.01 15.52
N HIS A 45 -14.57 5.81 16.83
CA HIS A 45 -13.93 4.61 17.36
C HIS A 45 -14.70 3.33 16.98
N ASP A 46 -16.03 3.31 17.17
CA ASP A 46 -16.83 2.14 16.84
C ASP A 46 -16.77 1.82 15.33
N GLU A 47 -16.80 2.83 14.46
CA GLU A 47 -16.65 2.65 13.00
C GLU A 47 -15.26 2.13 12.60
N LEU A 48 -14.20 2.65 13.21
CA LEU A 48 -12.83 2.18 12.96
C LEU A 48 -12.60 0.77 13.51
N LEU A 49 -13.19 0.44 14.66
CA LEU A 49 -13.17 -0.90 15.23
C LEU A 49 -13.79 -1.91 14.26
N GLU A 50 -14.91 -1.58 13.63
CA GLU A 50 -15.50 -2.45 12.60
C GLU A 50 -14.56 -2.66 11.41
N VAL A 51 -13.75 -1.66 11.02
CA VAL A 51 -12.76 -1.83 9.95
C VAL A 51 -11.68 -2.83 10.36
N VAL A 52 -11.20 -2.75 11.61
CA VAL A 52 -10.22 -3.70 12.14
C VAL A 52 -10.82 -5.11 12.24
N GLU A 53 -12.08 -5.25 12.66
CA GLU A 53 -12.77 -6.54 12.70
C GLU A 53 -13.00 -7.13 11.31
N ARG A 54 -13.31 -6.30 10.30
CA ARG A 54 -13.38 -6.75 8.90
C ARG A 54 -12.03 -7.20 8.37
N LEU A 55 -10.94 -6.53 8.77
CA LEU A 55 -9.58 -6.96 8.45
C LEU A 55 -9.25 -8.31 9.10
N ARG A 56 -9.58 -8.47 10.40
CA ARG A 56 -9.44 -9.73 11.13
C ARG A 56 -10.16 -10.87 10.41
N ALA A 57 -11.42 -10.69 10.07
CA ALA A 57 -12.22 -11.70 9.38
C ALA A 57 -11.65 -12.06 7.99
N GLY A 58 -11.22 -11.05 7.22
CA GLY A 58 -10.66 -11.27 5.88
C GLY A 58 -9.31 -12.00 5.90
N LEU A 59 -8.45 -11.70 6.88
CA LEU A 59 -7.18 -12.40 7.06
C LEU A 59 -7.38 -13.81 7.67
N GLY A 60 -8.29 -13.96 8.61
CA GLY A 60 -8.61 -15.25 9.26
C GLY A 60 -9.18 -16.31 8.31
N ALA A 61 -9.72 -15.92 7.16
CA ALA A 61 -10.10 -16.86 6.11
C ALA A 61 -8.90 -17.60 5.47
N HIS A 62 -7.67 -17.10 5.67
CA HIS A 62 -6.49 -17.56 4.93
C HIS A 62 -5.22 -17.75 5.77
N ALA A 63 -5.22 -17.32 7.03
CA ALA A 63 -4.09 -17.42 7.95
C ALA A 63 -4.54 -17.94 9.33
N ARG A 64 -3.58 -18.41 10.14
CA ARG A 64 -3.87 -18.91 11.49
C ARG A 64 -4.22 -17.74 12.42
N ASP A 65 -5.08 -17.98 13.40
CA ASP A 65 -5.54 -16.95 14.35
C ASP A 65 -4.38 -16.19 15.02
N GLU A 66 -3.31 -16.87 15.42
CA GLU A 66 -2.13 -16.25 16.01
C GLU A 66 -1.43 -15.27 15.05
N GLU A 67 -1.29 -15.66 13.77
CA GLU A 67 -0.66 -14.83 12.74
C GLU A 67 -1.51 -13.61 12.39
N VAL A 68 -2.84 -13.79 12.40
CA VAL A 68 -3.81 -12.71 12.20
C VAL A 68 -3.71 -11.71 13.35
N GLN A 69 -3.69 -12.18 14.60
CA GLN A 69 -3.58 -11.31 15.78
C GLN A 69 -2.28 -10.50 15.77
N ASP A 70 -1.16 -11.14 15.44
CA ASP A 70 0.13 -10.47 15.32
C ASP A 70 0.13 -9.40 14.22
N ALA A 71 -0.51 -9.68 13.09
CA ALA A 71 -0.64 -8.71 11.98
C ALA A 71 -1.62 -7.57 12.30
N LEU A 72 -2.66 -7.80 13.11
CA LEU A 72 -3.63 -6.74 13.45
C LEU A 72 -3.02 -5.66 14.36
N ARG A 73 -2.02 -6.01 15.18
CA ARG A 73 -1.32 -5.07 16.07
C ARG A 73 -0.73 -3.87 15.30
N PRO A 74 0.21 -4.05 14.33
CA PRO A 74 0.72 -2.97 13.49
C PRO A 74 -0.35 -2.10 12.83
N PHE A 75 -1.39 -2.74 12.28
CA PHE A 75 -2.47 -2.01 11.61
C PHE A 75 -3.25 -1.14 12.59
N THR A 76 -3.51 -1.64 13.79
CA THR A 76 -4.21 -0.90 14.84
C THR A 76 -3.41 0.30 15.31
N TYR A 77 -2.10 0.15 15.51
CA TYR A 77 -1.21 1.28 15.84
C TYR A 77 -1.22 2.34 14.74
N LEU A 78 -1.22 1.93 13.47
CA LEU A 78 -1.34 2.85 12.34
C LEU A 78 -2.65 3.63 12.38
N VAL A 79 -3.78 2.97 12.63
CA VAL A 79 -5.09 3.64 12.70
C VAL A 79 -5.13 4.64 13.86
N ASP A 80 -4.69 4.24 15.06
CA ASP A 80 -4.65 5.13 16.22
C ASP A 80 -3.74 6.34 15.98
N GLU A 81 -2.55 6.14 15.40
CA GLU A 81 -1.65 7.25 15.04
C GLU A 81 -2.32 8.21 14.05
N ARG A 82 -3.03 7.69 13.04
CA ARG A 82 -3.75 8.51 12.05
C ARG A 82 -4.87 9.33 12.66
N VAL A 83 -5.58 8.78 13.63
CA VAL A 83 -6.59 9.52 14.40
C VAL A 83 -5.91 10.63 15.22
N LEU A 84 -4.93 10.27 16.04
CA LEU A 84 -4.26 11.20 16.96
C LEU A 84 -3.59 12.37 16.22
N LEU A 85 -2.98 12.11 15.07
CA LEU A 85 -2.36 13.16 14.24
C LEU A 85 -3.38 14.16 13.65
N ARG A 86 -4.67 13.80 13.58
CA ARG A 86 -5.73 14.64 13.03
C ARG A 86 -6.63 15.25 14.11
N LEU A 87 -6.64 14.69 15.32
CA LEU A 87 -7.39 15.23 16.43
C LEU A 87 -6.78 16.53 16.95
N ALA A 88 -7.64 17.44 17.41
CA ALA A 88 -7.21 18.60 18.18
C ALA A 88 -6.51 18.15 19.47
N ASP A 89 -5.49 18.88 19.91
CA ASP A 89 -4.70 18.56 21.11
C ASP A 89 -5.57 18.35 22.37
N ALA A 90 -6.69 19.06 22.48
CA ALA A 90 -7.63 18.92 23.59
C ALA A 90 -8.39 17.58 23.60
N GLU A 91 -8.53 16.92 22.45
CA GLU A 91 -9.26 15.66 22.28
C GLU A 91 -8.36 14.43 22.19
N GLN A 92 -7.07 14.60 21.87
CA GLN A 92 -6.11 13.48 21.83
C GLN A 92 -6.11 12.64 23.13
N PRO A 93 -6.12 13.22 24.35
CA PRO A 93 -6.18 12.43 25.59
C PRO A 93 -7.54 11.75 25.82
N LEU A 94 -8.58 12.17 25.11
CA LEU A 94 -9.93 11.62 25.21
C LEU A 94 -10.16 10.48 24.21
N TRP A 95 -9.23 10.27 23.27
CA TRP A 95 -9.35 9.23 22.26
C TRP A 95 -9.31 7.84 22.91
N PRO A 96 -10.38 7.03 22.80
CA PRO A 96 -10.35 5.64 23.23
C PRO A 96 -9.46 4.85 22.27
N LEU A 97 -8.22 4.57 22.66
CA LEU A 97 -7.25 3.86 21.83
C LEU A 97 -7.77 2.47 21.41
N LEU A 98 -7.73 2.19 20.09
CA LEU A 98 -8.05 0.87 19.57
C LEU A 98 -7.04 -0.18 20.05
N GLN A 99 -5.75 0.19 20.09
CA GLN A 99 -4.67 -0.65 20.61
C GLN A 99 -4.92 -1.09 22.07
N TYR A 100 -5.48 -0.19 22.89
CA TYR A 100 -5.78 -0.51 24.28
C TYR A 100 -6.99 -1.45 24.37
N ARG A 101 -8.03 -1.18 23.57
CA ARG A 101 -9.24 -2.00 23.54
C ARG A 101 -8.99 -3.42 23.03
N LEU A 102 -8.16 -3.56 22.00
CA LEU A 102 -7.93 -4.84 21.32
C LEU A 102 -6.78 -5.65 21.94
N PHE A 103 -5.73 -4.98 22.43
CA PHE A 103 -4.50 -5.64 22.88
C PHE A 103 -4.05 -5.24 24.29
N GLY A 104 -4.73 -4.27 24.93
CA GLY A 104 -4.34 -3.79 26.26
C GLY A 104 -3.08 -2.93 26.26
N GLU A 105 -2.70 -2.35 25.12
CA GLU A 105 -1.47 -1.58 24.94
C GLU A 105 -1.77 -0.10 24.66
N ASP A 106 -0.94 0.81 25.15
CA ASP A 106 -1.05 2.27 24.93
C ASP A 106 0.17 2.87 24.21
N GLY A 107 1.29 2.15 24.18
CA GLY A 107 2.57 2.55 23.59
C GLY A 107 2.86 2.05 22.17
N GLY A 108 1.86 1.99 21.28
CA GLY A 108 1.95 1.42 19.92
C GLY A 108 3.11 1.94 19.07
N GLY A 109 3.48 3.21 19.24
CA GLY A 109 4.61 3.82 18.54
C GLY A 109 5.98 3.21 18.88
N GLU A 110 6.14 2.65 20.08
CA GLU A 110 7.32 1.89 20.49
C GLU A 110 7.12 0.39 20.27
N ALA A 111 5.95 -0.13 20.67
CA ALA A 111 5.60 -1.54 20.55
C ALA A 111 5.72 -2.06 19.10
N PHE A 112 5.38 -1.23 18.10
CA PHE A 112 5.56 -1.55 16.69
C PHE A 112 7.01 -1.94 16.35
N TYR A 113 7.99 -1.12 16.75
CA TYR A 113 9.39 -1.36 16.39
C TYR A 113 10.01 -2.44 17.27
N THR A 114 9.58 -2.54 18.53
CA THR A 114 9.95 -3.67 19.39
C THR A 114 9.50 -5.00 18.78
N LEU A 115 8.26 -5.07 18.28
CA LEU A 115 7.74 -6.25 17.56
C LEU A 115 8.54 -6.51 16.28
N ALA A 116 8.84 -5.47 15.51
CA ALA A 116 9.63 -5.59 14.28
C ALA A 116 11.04 -6.15 14.57
N ASP A 117 11.75 -5.61 15.56
CA ASP A 117 13.09 -6.06 15.91
C ASP A 117 13.09 -7.51 16.43
N GLN A 118 12.17 -7.86 17.34
CA GLN A 118 12.03 -9.23 17.85
C GLN A 118 11.85 -10.26 16.73
N ARG A 119 10.97 -9.96 15.77
CA ARG A 119 10.63 -10.90 14.69
C ARG A 119 11.66 -10.90 13.58
N LEU A 120 12.37 -9.79 13.37
CA LEU A 120 13.50 -9.73 12.44
C LEU A 120 14.68 -10.61 12.89
N ASP A 121 14.84 -10.82 14.20
CA ASP A 121 15.89 -11.66 14.75
C ASP A 121 15.47 -13.15 14.84
N GLU A 122 14.17 -13.43 14.85
CA GLU A 122 13.61 -14.79 14.97
C GLU A 122 13.49 -15.50 13.60
N PRO A 123 14.20 -16.62 13.37
CA PRO A 123 14.05 -17.42 12.17
C PRO A 123 12.72 -18.18 12.16
N GLY A 124 11.98 -18.10 11.05
CA GLY A 124 10.68 -18.78 10.89
C GLY A 124 9.46 -17.92 11.18
N SER A 125 9.65 -16.64 11.51
CA SER A 125 8.57 -15.66 11.64
C SER A 125 7.63 -15.65 10.43
N PRO A 126 6.29 -15.62 10.63
CA PRO A 126 5.32 -15.63 9.54
C PRO A 126 5.50 -14.45 8.57
N PRO A 127 5.50 -14.69 7.24
CA PRO A 127 5.63 -13.62 6.24
C PRO A 127 4.57 -12.51 6.37
N LEU A 128 3.36 -12.88 6.81
CA LEU A 128 2.23 -11.96 7.00
C LEU A 128 2.57 -10.78 7.90
N LEU A 129 3.31 -11.02 8.97
CA LEU A 129 3.67 -9.96 9.89
C LEU A 129 4.65 -8.97 9.25
N PHE A 130 5.67 -9.46 8.54
CA PHE A 130 6.63 -8.60 7.85
C PHE A 130 5.96 -7.76 6.76
N GLU A 131 5.04 -8.37 5.99
CA GLU A 131 4.28 -7.65 4.97
C GLU A 131 3.40 -6.56 5.59
N MET A 132 2.77 -6.82 6.74
CA MET A 132 1.97 -5.84 7.45
C MET A 132 2.80 -4.71 8.07
N LEU A 133 3.92 -5.04 8.71
CA LEU A 133 4.86 -4.05 9.24
C LEU A 133 5.37 -3.15 8.11
N HIS A 134 5.81 -3.74 7.01
CA HIS A 134 6.26 -2.99 5.83
C HIS A 134 5.14 -2.10 5.30
N PHE A 135 3.93 -2.65 5.14
CA PHE A 135 2.75 -1.88 4.71
C PHE A 135 2.50 -0.67 5.60
N CYS A 136 2.54 -0.82 6.93
CA CYS A 136 2.26 0.28 7.84
C CYS A 136 3.27 1.43 7.67
N ILE A 137 4.57 1.13 7.53
CA ILE A 137 5.58 2.17 7.28
C ILE A 137 5.37 2.81 5.90
N THR A 138 5.02 2.05 4.86
CA THR A 138 4.70 2.59 3.54
C THR A 138 3.43 3.45 3.56
N ALA A 139 2.44 3.09 4.37
CA ALA A 139 1.24 3.87 4.65
C ALA A 139 1.54 5.11 5.52
N GLY A 140 2.80 5.29 5.93
CA GLY A 140 3.36 6.47 6.59
C GLY A 140 3.37 6.40 8.11
N PHE A 141 3.26 5.21 8.72
CA PHE A 141 3.39 5.05 10.16
C PHE A 141 4.77 5.54 10.61
N GLY A 142 4.80 6.44 11.59
CA GLY A 142 6.01 7.01 12.15
C GLY A 142 6.41 6.38 13.49
N GLY A 143 5.44 6.20 14.38
CA GLY A 143 5.65 5.82 15.78
C GLY A 143 6.75 6.66 16.43
N ARG A 144 7.66 6.01 17.16
CA ARG A 144 8.82 6.67 17.79
C ARG A 144 9.80 7.35 16.83
N TYR A 145 9.71 7.05 15.53
CA TYR A 145 10.60 7.60 14.49
C TYR A 145 9.89 8.61 13.58
N LEU A 146 8.79 9.21 14.04
CA LEU A 146 8.13 10.29 13.33
C LEU A 146 9.13 11.42 13.02
N GLY A 147 9.28 11.76 11.74
CA GLY A 147 10.26 12.75 11.27
C GLY A 147 11.70 12.22 11.06
N HIS A 148 12.01 10.97 11.43
CA HIS A 148 13.32 10.35 11.24
C HIS A 148 13.35 9.45 9.99
N THR A 149 13.31 10.09 8.82
CA THR A 149 13.16 9.41 7.51
C THR A 149 14.25 8.39 7.20
N ALA A 150 15.47 8.57 7.68
CA ALA A 150 16.57 7.62 7.51
C ALA A 150 16.29 6.30 8.26
N LYS A 151 15.80 6.38 9.50
CA LYS A 151 15.46 5.20 10.31
C LYS A 151 14.26 4.45 9.73
N LEU A 152 13.23 5.17 9.28
CA LEU A 152 12.07 4.56 8.62
C LEU A 152 12.49 3.78 7.37
N ARG A 153 13.41 4.33 6.56
CA ARG A 153 13.95 3.66 5.37
C ARG A 153 14.75 2.40 5.73
N GLU A 154 15.59 2.48 6.75
CA GLU A 154 16.35 1.32 7.26
C GLU A 154 15.42 0.17 7.64
N TYR A 155 14.32 0.45 8.36
CA TYR A 155 13.33 -0.58 8.69
C TYR A 155 12.60 -1.12 7.46
N GLN A 156 12.23 -0.27 6.48
CA GLN A 156 11.64 -0.74 5.22
C GLN A 156 12.56 -1.70 4.47
N GLU A 157 13.85 -1.39 4.38
CA GLU A 157 14.85 -2.25 3.74
C GLU A 157 15.03 -3.58 4.49
N ARG A 158 15.14 -3.55 5.83
CA ARG A 158 15.25 -4.77 6.66
C ARG A 158 14.02 -5.67 6.54
N LEU A 159 12.82 -5.08 6.55
CA LEU A 159 11.56 -5.81 6.43
C LEU A 159 11.37 -6.40 5.02
N SER A 160 11.66 -5.61 3.97
CA SER A 160 11.55 -6.08 2.58
C SER A 160 12.52 -7.22 2.27
N ALA A 161 13.73 -7.23 2.85
CA ALA A 161 14.69 -8.32 2.69
C ALA A 161 14.19 -9.66 3.27
N ARG A 162 13.28 -9.64 4.26
CA ARG A 162 12.66 -10.85 4.84
C ARG A 162 11.42 -11.33 4.07
N ILE A 163 10.77 -10.45 3.32
CA ILE A 163 9.63 -10.81 2.48
C ILE A 163 10.18 -11.60 1.29
N VAL A 164 9.97 -12.92 1.30
CA VAL A 164 10.44 -13.81 0.24
C VAL A 164 9.90 -13.33 -1.10
N THR A 165 10.78 -12.75 -1.91
CA THR A 165 10.53 -12.55 -3.33
C THR A 165 10.68 -13.93 -3.96
N PRO A 166 9.64 -14.52 -4.59
CA PRO A 166 9.83 -15.72 -5.38
C PRO A 166 11.00 -15.47 -6.34
N PRO A 167 11.97 -16.38 -6.47
CA PRO A 167 13.02 -16.20 -7.46
C PRO A 167 12.34 -15.89 -8.79
N PRO A 168 12.79 -14.86 -9.53
CA PRO A 168 12.22 -14.58 -10.85
C PRO A 168 12.22 -15.88 -11.63
N PRO A 169 11.11 -16.21 -12.34
CA PRO A 169 11.07 -17.44 -13.13
C PRO A 169 12.37 -17.49 -13.96
N PRO A 170 13.05 -18.65 -14.01
CA PRO A 170 14.32 -18.75 -14.71
C PRO A 170 14.09 -18.14 -16.09
N ALA A 171 14.91 -17.14 -16.43
CA ALA A 171 14.84 -16.52 -17.75
C ALA A 171 14.76 -17.67 -18.75
N PRO A 172 13.75 -17.68 -19.65
CA PRO A 172 13.64 -18.75 -20.63
C PRO A 172 15.01 -18.91 -21.24
N ALA A 173 15.57 -20.13 -21.14
CA ALA A 173 16.93 -20.41 -21.54
C ALA A 173 17.13 -19.71 -22.89
N ALA A 174 18.08 -18.77 -22.93
CA ALA A 174 18.44 -18.08 -24.14
C ALA A 174 18.97 -19.15 -25.08
N SER A 175 18.03 -19.74 -25.81
CA SER A 175 18.29 -20.50 -27.02
C SER A 175 19.00 -19.46 -27.86
N GLY A 176 20.29 -19.66 -28.06
CA GLY A 176 21.15 -18.77 -28.81
C GLY A 176 20.74 -18.75 -30.27
N GLU A 177 19.57 -18.21 -30.57
CA GLU A 177 19.24 -17.70 -31.87
C GLU A 177 19.57 -16.23 -31.81
N SER A 178 20.77 -15.93 -32.35
CA SER A 178 21.16 -14.60 -32.78
C SER A 178 19.96 -13.94 -33.45
N THR A 179 19.27 -13.07 -32.73
CA THR A 179 18.21 -12.27 -33.30
C THR A 179 18.94 -11.24 -34.15
N GLY A 180 19.09 -11.56 -35.44
CA GLY A 180 19.36 -10.55 -36.45
C GLY A 180 18.37 -9.39 -36.30
N PRO A 181 18.70 -8.18 -36.81
CA PRO A 181 17.85 -7.02 -36.64
C PRO A 181 16.41 -7.38 -37.00
N LEU A 182 15.46 -7.04 -36.12
CA LEU A 182 14.02 -7.25 -36.33
C LEU A 182 13.58 -6.48 -37.58
N LEU A 183 13.78 -7.10 -38.75
CA LEU A 183 13.19 -6.66 -40.00
C LEU A 183 11.73 -7.03 -39.90
N TYR A 184 10.95 -6.11 -39.33
CA TYR A 184 9.51 -6.19 -39.34
C TYR A 184 9.08 -6.30 -40.81
N ALA A 185 8.54 -7.45 -41.19
CA ALA A 185 8.05 -7.70 -42.54
C ALA A 185 6.75 -6.91 -42.75
N PHE A 186 6.87 -5.61 -43.02
CA PHE A 186 5.74 -4.78 -43.36
C PHE A 186 5.15 -5.26 -44.70
N PRO A 187 3.81 -5.40 -44.83
CA PRO A 187 3.22 -5.95 -46.05
C PRO A 187 3.53 -5.07 -47.27
N ALA A 188 4.35 -5.58 -48.21
CA ALA A 188 4.84 -4.86 -49.38
C ALA A 188 3.73 -4.20 -50.22
N ARG A 189 2.51 -4.75 -50.15
CA ARG A 189 1.29 -4.19 -50.75
C ARG A 189 1.03 -2.72 -50.36
N TYR A 190 1.35 -2.31 -49.14
CA TYR A 190 1.11 -0.93 -48.71
C TYR A 190 2.07 0.05 -49.36
N TYR A 191 3.34 -0.32 -49.54
CA TYR A 191 4.33 0.50 -50.25
C TYR A 191 4.04 0.60 -51.74
N ALA A 192 3.61 -0.50 -52.37
CA ALA A 192 3.19 -0.49 -53.76
C ALA A 192 1.97 0.44 -53.98
N ALA A 193 0.99 0.39 -53.07
CA ALA A 193 -0.20 1.24 -53.14
C ALA A 193 0.14 2.74 -52.96
N SER A 194 1.01 3.08 -52.00
CA SER A 194 1.42 4.47 -51.79
C SER A 194 2.27 5.00 -52.94
N ALA A 195 3.20 4.20 -53.48
CA ALA A 195 3.97 4.58 -54.67
C ALA A 195 3.08 4.82 -55.89
N ALA A 196 2.10 3.93 -56.14
CA ALA A 196 1.14 4.09 -57.23
C ALA A 196 0.26 5.34 -57.05
N SER A 197 -0.13 5.67 -55.81
CA SER A 197 -0.92 6.86 -55.52
C SER A 197 -0.14 8.15 -55.81
N VAL A 198 1.14 8.21 -55.41
CA VAL A 198 2.00 9.37 -55.67
C VAL A 198 2.26 9.55 -57.16
N LEU A 199 2.62 8.48 -57.86
CA LEU A 199 2.89 8.54 -59.30
C LEU A 199 1.62 8.81 -60.11
N GLY A 200 0.49 8.24 -59.72
CA GLY A 200 -0.81 8.48 -60.35
C GLY A 200 -1.27 9.93 -60.18
N LEU A 201 -1.15 10.48 -58.98
CA LEU A 201 -1.44 11.90 -58.72
C LEU A 201 -0.52 12.80 -59.54
N GLN A 202 0.78 12.49 -59.58
CA GLN A 202 1.75 13.27 -60.34
C GLN A 202 1.43 13.24 -61.85
N GLY A 203 1.10 12.07 -62.41
CA GLY A 203 0.70 11.94 -63.81
C GLY A 203 -0.59 12.69 -64.14
N LEU A 204 -1.59 12.64 -63.24
CA LEU A 204 -2.85 13.35 -63.39
C LEU A 204 -2.65 14.87 -63.36
N LEU A 205 -1.85 15.36 -62.41
CA LEU A 205 -1.48 16.78 -62.35
C LEU A 205 -0.79 17.23 -63.63
N TRP A 206 0.17 16.43 -64.13
CA TRP A 206 0.89 16.74 -65.35
C TRP A 206 -0.01 16.79 -66.59
N TRP A 207 -1.01 15.90 -66.66
CA TRP A 207 -2.00 15.89 -67.73
C TRP A 207 -2.95 17.09 -67.68
N VAL A 208 -3.40 17.51 -66.48
CA VAL A 208 -4.27 18.68 -66.32
C VAL A 208 -3.54 20.00 -66.63
N THR A 209 -2.23 20.05 -66.40
CA THR A 209 -1.42 21.25 -66.68
C THR A 209 -0.90 21.36 -68.12
N ARG A 210 -1.28 20.44 -69.02
CA ARG A 210 -0.86 20.42 -70.43
C ARG A 210 -2.01 20.72 -71.37
#